data_AF-A0A933DRA7-F1
#
_entry.id   AF-A0A933DRA7-F1
#
_cell.length_a   1.000
_cell.length_b   1.000
_cell.length_c   1.000
_cell.angle_alpha   90.00
_cell.angle_beta   90.00
_cell.angle_gamma   90.00
#
_symmetry.space_group_name_H-M   'P 1'
#
loop_
_entity.id
_entity.type
_entity.pdbx_description
1 polymer ?
#
loop_
_entity_poly.entity_id
_entity_poly.type
_entity_poly.pdbx_seq_one_letter_code
_entity_poly.pdbx_strand_id
1 'polypeptide(L)'
;MRAPGIWLLAMLAVSPAAQADLYRWIDPQSGSVKYSSLPPPWYGDAERERRSPAVEVIPYQVSGAVPLDREKGKPLAALEARWRSFLRDFSTLAAKEDFERAGRGIEQQLHAYRAVVVELNRQDPAGAARRRAEETSVMEKLQKGLEAQFSPASPVAR
;
A
#
# COMPACT_ATOMS: atom_id res chain seq x y z
N MET A 1 -23.49 33.01 -32.60
CA MET A 1 -22.10 32.68 -32.23
C MET A 1 -21.93 32.85 -30.73
N ARG A 2 -21.30 31.84 -30.08
CA ARG A 2 -20.68 31.82 -28.74
C ARG A 2 -21.58 31.65 -27.49
N ALA A 3 -21.76 30.39 -27.10
CA ALA A 3 -21.63 29.96 -25.70
C ALA A 3 -20.15 30.12 -25.26
N PRO A 4 -19.88 30.50 -24.01
CA PRO A 4 -19.47 29.51 -23.01
C PRO A 4 -19.97 29.92 -21.59
N GLY A 5 -19.97 29.09 -20.57
CA GLY A 5 -19.38 27.78 -20.37
C GLY A 5 -19.66 27.44 -18.90
N ILE A 6 -20.28 26.30 -18.71
CA ILE A 6 -20.51 25.66 -17.42
C ILE A 6 -19.12 25.39 -16.82
N TRP A 7 -18.61 26.31 -16.00
CA TRP A 7 -17.33 26.18 -15.30
C TRP A 7 -17.52 26.23 -13.78
N LEU A 8 -18.37 25.34 -13.28
CA LEU A 8 -18.54 25.16 -11.83
C LEU A 8 -18.78 23.69 -11.48
N LEU A 9 -18.06 22.78 -12.14
CA LEU A 9 -18.10 21.35 -11.83
C LEU A 9 -16.71 20.70 -11.84
N ALA A 10 -15.71 21.42 -11.30
CA ALA A 10 -14.36 20.89 -11.10
C ALA A 10 -13.83 21.24 -9.70
N MET A 11 -14.68 21.15 -8.68
CA MET A 11 -14.21 20.85 -7.32
C MET A 11 -13.94 19.35 -7.27
N LEU A 12 -12.88 18.95 -7.97
CA LEU A 12 -12.28 17.63 -7.84
C LEU A 12 -11.92 17.48 -6.36
N ALA A 13 -12.69 16.66 -5.65
CA ALA A 13 -12.36 16.22 -4.32
C ALA A 13 -11.02 15.47 -4.39
N VAL A 14 -9.93 16.20 -4.17
CA VAL A 14 -8.69 15.61 -3.67
C VAL A 14 -9.01 15.20 -2.24
N SER A 15 -9.64 14.03 -2.08
CA SER A 15 -9.66 13.36 -0.79
C SER A 15 -8.22 12.98 -0.49
N PRO A 16 -7.56 13.55 0.53
CA PRO A 16 -6.40 12.88 1.08
C PRO A 16 -6.89 11.50 1.52
N ALA A 17 -6.30 10.43 0.97
CA ALA A 17 -6.46 9.12 1.57
C ALA A 17 -6.02 9.27 3.02
N ALA A 18 -6.98 9.32 3.95
CA ALA A 18 -6.71 9.45 5.36
C ALA A 18 -5.88 8.22 5.75
N GLN A 19 -4.60 8.44 5.98
CA GLN A 19 -3.67 7.49 6.56
C GLN A 19 -4.15 7.29 8.01
N ALA A 20 -5.11 6.38 8.18
CA ALA A 20 -5.74 6.17 9.47
C ALA A 20 -4.83 5.30 10.32
N ASP A 21 -4.34 5.87 11.43
CA ASP A 21 -3.67 5.09 12.47
C ASP A 21 -4.62 4.00 12.99
N LEU A 22 -4.09 2.80 13.22
CA LEU A 22 -4.84 1.66 13.70
C LEU A 22 -4.70 1.56 15.22
N TYR A 23 -5.81 1.71 15.94
CA TYR A 23 -5.86 1.62 17.39
C TYR A 23 -6.14 0.19 17.82
N ARG A 24 -5.33 -0.33 18.74
CA ARG A 24 -5.48 -1.66 19.35
C ARG A 24 -5.69 -1.53 20.86
N TRP A 25 -6.69 -2.21 21.42
CA TRP A 25 -6.89 -2.28 22.87
C TRP A 25 -7.52 -3.62 23.29
N ILE A 26 -7.48 -3.92 24.58
CA ILE A 26 -8.19 -5.06 25.17
C ILE A 26 -9.59 -4.61 25.56
N ASP A 27 -10.61 -5.24 25.00
CA ASP A 27 -12.00 -4.98 25.32
C ASP A 27 -12.30 -5.47 26.75
N PRO A 28 -12.73 -4.59 27.67
CA PRO A 28 -12.88 -4.95 29.08
C PRO A 28 -14.07 -5.90 29.32
N GLN A 29 -15.05 -5.92 28.42
CA GLN A 29 -16.22 -6.77 28.53
C GLN A 29 -15.96 -8.21 28.07
N SER A 30 -15.19 -8.39 26.98
CA SER A 30 -14.93 -9.71 26.39
C SER A 30 -13.52 -10.22 26.61
N GLY A 31 -12.60 -9.40 27.13
CA GLY A 31 -11.17 -9.72 27.21
C GLY A 31 -10.46 -9.84 25.86
N SER A 32 -11.15 -9.57 24.75
CA SER A 32 -10.64 -9.77 23.40
C SER A 32 -9.87 -8.54 22.89
N VAL A 33 -8.90 -8.77 22.01
CA VAL A 33 -8.18 -7.67 21.35
C VAL A 33 -9.05 -7.05 20.25
N LYS A 34 -9.31 -5.75 20.34
CA LYS A 34 -10.03 -4.97 19.33
C LYS A 34 -9.08 -4.12 18.49
N TYR A 35 -9.44 -3.96 17.22
CA TYR A 35 -8.76 -3.10 16.25
C TYR A 35 -9.76 -2.12 15.65
N SER A 36 -9.40 -0.84 15.55
CA SER A 36 -10.25 0.19 14.96
C SER A 36 -9.41 1.27 14.29
N SER A 37 -9.87 1.80 13.16
CA SER A 37 -9.29 2.99 12.51
C SER A 37 -9.73 4.30 13.17
N LEU A 38 -10.60 4.21 14.19
CA LEU A 38 -11.03 5.33 15.02
C LEU A 38 -10.57 5.10 16.46
N PRO A 39 -10.09 6.16 17.15
CA PRO A 39 -9.68 6.05 18.54
C PRO A 39 -10.88 5.66 19.41
N PRO A 40 -10.66 4.85 20.46
CA PRO A 40 -11.73 4.55 21.41
C PRO A 40 -12.15 5.83 22.16
N PRO A 41 -13.38 5.90 22.70
CA PRO A 41 -13.94 7.14 23.24
C PRO A 41 -13.16 7.76 24.40
N TRP A 42 -12.26 7.03 25.05
CA TRP A 42 -11.42 7.50 26.16
C TRP A 42 -10.02 7.93 25.75
N TYR A 43 -9.59 7.65 24.52
CA TYR A 43 -8.27 8.02 24.03
C TYR A 43 -8.15 9.55 23.87
N GLY A 44 -7.07 10.13 24.37
CA GLY A 44 -6.79 11.57 24.46
C GLY A 44 -7.22 12.24 25.77
N ASP A 45 -7.89 11.54 26.68
CA ASP A 45 -8.35 12.08 27.97
C ASP A 45 -7.57 11.44 29.13
N ALA A 46 -6.65 12.19 29.72
CA ALA A 46 -5.71 11.68 30.72
C ALA A 46 -6.37 11.06 31.97
N GLU A 47 -7.53 11.58 32.39
CA GLU A 47 -8.24 11.06 33.58
C GLU A 47 -9.04 9.80 33.25
N ARG A 48 -9.50 9.67 32.00
CA ARG A 48 -10.23 8.49 31.54
C ARG A 48 -9.29 7.38 31.09
N GLU A 49 -8.18 7.70 30.47
CA GLU A 49 -7.14 6.73 30.08
C GLU A 49 -6.56 6.00 31.29
N ARG A 50 -6.30 6.71 32.40
CA ARG A 50 -5.79 6.10 33.64
C ARG A 50 -6.69 4.98 34.19
N ARG A 51 -7.99 5.04 33.89
CA ARG A 51 -9.02 4.09 34.37
C ARG A 51 -9.52 3.15 33.27
N SER A 52 -8.96 3.25 32.07
CA SER A 52 -9.42 2.52 30.89
C SER A 52 -8.32 1.59 30.38
N PRO A 53 -8.66 0.61 29.53
CA PRO A 53 -7.66 -0.23 28.88
C PRO A 53 -6.66 0.60 28.08
N ALA A 54 -5.39 0.24 28.19
CA ALA A 54 -4.32 0.85 27.42
C ALA A 54 -4.59 0.69 25.92
N VAL A 55 -4.36 1.78 25.19
CA VAL A 55 -4.55 1.86 23.75
C VAL A 55 -3.17 1.91 23.10
N GLU A 56 -2.87 0.93 22.26
CA GLU A 56 -1.69 0.92 21.41
C GLU A 56 -2.05 1.54 20.07
N VAL A 57 -1.35 2.61 19.70
CA VAL A 57 -1.46 3.19 18.36
C VAL A 57 -0.47 2.49 17.46
N ILE A 58 -0.99 1.75 16.50
CA ILE A 58 -0.22 1.18 15.42
C ILE A 58 -0.31 2.20 14.28
N PRO A 59 0.69 3.10 14.13
CA PRO A 59 0.69 4.02 13.01
C PRO A 59 0.58 3.20 11.73
N TYR A 60 -0.07 3.75 10.70
CA TYR A 60 -0.07 3.14 9.38
C TYR A 60 1.37 3.12 8.85
N GLN A 61 2.12 2.10 9.23
CA GLN A 61 3.39 1.72 8.66
C GLN A 61 3.08 0.58 7.71
N VAL A 62 3.55 0.71 6.48
CA VAL A 62 3.50 -0.34 5.47
C VAL A 62 4.30 -1.53 6.02
N SER A 63 3.62 -2.38 6.78
CA SER A 63 4.25 -3.36 7.64
C SER A 63 4.75 -4.53 6.81
N GLY A 64 6.08 -4.64 6.76
CA GLY A 64 6.79 -5.90 6.77
C GLY A 64 8.28 -5.65 6.71
N ALA A 65 8.93 -6.12 7.76
CA ALA A 65 10.30 -5.84 8.11
C ALA A 65 11.28 -6.48 7.12
N VAL A 66 11.67 -5.72 6.11
CA VAL A 66 13.09 -5.60 5.73
C VAL A 66 13.57 -4.33 6.43
N PRO A 67 14.81 -4.26 6.98
CA PRO A 67 15.26 -3.03 7.61
C PRO A 67 15.11 -1.86 6.62
N LEU A 68 14.19 -0.92 6.93
CA LEU A 68 14.06 0.34 6.21
C LEU A 68 15.40 1.10 6.18
N ASP A 69 16.28 0.82 7.16
CA ASP A 69 17.66 1.30 7.20
C ASP A 69 18.50 0.90 6.00
N ARG A 70 18.19 -0.21 5.31
CA ARG A 70 19.02 -0.64 4.18
C ARG A 70 18.96 0.32 2.99
N GLU A 71 17.84 1.04 2.83
CA GLU A 71 17.64 1.97 1.72
C GLU A 71 17.81 3.44 2.15
N LYS A 72 17.78 3.70 3.46
CA LYS A 72 17.94 5.03 4.05
C LYS A 72 19.30 5.62 3.72
N GLY A 73 19.32 6.88 3.31
CA GLY A 73 20.55 7.61 2.98
C GLY A 73 21.15 7.25 1.62
N LYS A 74 20.52 6.35 0.85
CA LYS A 74 20.92 6.12 -0.54
C LYS A 74 20.56 7.31 -1.42
N PRO A 75 21.38 7.59 -2.46
CA PRO A 75 21.07 8.64 -3.41
C PRO A 75 19.82 8.31 -4.21
N LEU A 76 19.01 9.33 -4.51
CA LEU A 76 17.75 9.22 -5.24
C LEU A 76 17.87 8.38 -6.53
N ALA A 77 18.92 8.59 -7.32
CA ALA A 77 19.15 7.85 -8.56
C ALA A 77 19.33 6.33 -8.35
N ALA A 78 19.98 5.92 -7.26
CA ALA A 78 20.16 4.51 -6.93
C ALA A 78 18.83 3.87 -6.49
N LEU A 79 18.02 4.61 -5.73
CA LEU A 79 16.68 4.20 -5.35
C LEU A 79 15.76 4.07 -6.57
N GLU A 80 15.81 5.02 -7.52
CA GLU A 80 15.04 4.93 -8.76
C GLU A 80 15.46 3.74 -9.63
N ALA A 81 16.76 3.47 -9.74
CA ALA A 81 17.27 2.31 -10.46
C ALA A 81 16.78 1.00 -9.83
N ARG A 82 16.79 0.93 -8.49
CA ARG A 82 16.30 -0.23 -7.73
C ARG A 82 14.79 -0.41 -7.84
N TRP A 83 14.04 0.69 -7.79
CA TRP A 83 12.60 0.66 -8.04
C TRP A 83 12.27 0.14 -9.44
N ARG A 84 12.96 0.63 -10.48
CA ARG A 84 12.79 0.13 -11.86
C ARG A 84 13.17 -1.34 -12.02
N SER A 85 14.12 -1.87 -11.24
CA SER A 85 14.43 -3.31 -11.30
C SER A 85 13.27 -4.14 -10.76
N PHE A 86 12.64 -3.73 -9.65
CA PHE A 86 11.44 -4.42 -9.15
C PHE A 86 10.31 -4.45 -10.18
N LEU A 87 10.06 -3.34 -10.89
CA LEU A 87 9.03 -3.32 -11.94
C LEU A 87 9.32 -4.30 -13.09
N ARG A 88 10.59 -4.48 -13.45
CA ARG A 88 10.99 -5.49 -14.46
C ARG A 88 10.85 -6.91 -13.93
N ASP A 89 11.18 -7.13 -12.66
CA ASP A 89 11.03 -8.44 -12.05
C ASP A 89 9.54 -8.82 -11.97
N PHE A 90 8.67 -7.90 -11.55
CA PHE A 90 7.22 -8.10 -11.54
C PHE A 90 6.64 -8.30 -12.93
N SER A 91 7.08 -7.56 -13.96
CA SER A 91 6.61 -7.78 -15.33
C SER A 91 7.07 -9.13 -15.89
N THR A 92 8.26 -9.60 -15.51
CA THR A 92 8.76 -10.93 -15.88
C THR A 92 7.96 -12.03 -15.18
N LEU A 93 7.57 -11.82 -13.91
CA LEU A 93 6.68 -12.72 -13.19
C LEU A 93 5.30 -12.79 -13.85
N ALA A 94 4.75 -11.64 -14.25
CA ALA A 94 3.46 -11.56 -14.96
C ALA A 94 3.42 -12.37 -16.26
N ALA A 95 4.58 -12.56 -16.91
CA ALA A 95 4.71 -13.32 -18.15
C ALA A 95 4.88 -14.83 -17.93
N LYS A 96 5.09 -15.30 -16.70
CA LYS A 96 5.29 -16.73 -16.40
C LYS A 96 3.96 -17.39 -16.03
N GLU A 97 3.66 -18.52 -16.67
CA GLU A 97 2.45 -19.32 -16.43
C GLU A 97 2.56 -20.27 -15.22
N ASP A 98 3.59 -20.16 -14.38
CA ASP A 98 3.78 -20.93 -13.14
C ASP A 98 4.17 -19.99 -11.99
N PHE A 99 3.16 -19.40 -11.35
CA PHE A 99 3.36 -18.48 -10.23
C PHE A 99 3.56 -19.23 -8.91
N GLU A 100 3.16 -20.51 -8.80
CA GLU A 100 3.42 -21.30 -7.58
C GLU A 100 4.92 -21.50 -7.36
N ARG A 101 5.67 -21.80 -8.43
CA ARG A 101 7.13 -21.90 -8.36
C ARG A 101 7.79 -20.55 -8.13
N ALA A 102 7.17 -19.48 -8.62
CA ALA A 102 7.67 -18.11 -8.51
C ALA A 102 7.30 -17.41 -7.19
N GLY A 103 6.28 -17.89 -6.48
CA GLY A 103 5.76 -17.31 -5.24
C GLY A 103 6.69 -17.49 -4.04
N ARG A 104 7.65 -18.43 -4.10
CA ARG A 104 8.67 -18.60 -3.06
C ARG A 104 9.59 -17.37 -3.01
N GLY A 105 9.32 -16.46 -2.07
CA GLY A 105 10.09 -15.23 -1.84
C GLY A 105 9.46 -13.95 -2.38
N ILE A 106 8.26 -14.03 -2.97
CA ILE A 106 7.57 -12.84 -3.52
C ILE A 106 7.18 -11.84 -2.43
N GLU A 107 6.82 -12.32 -1.24
CA GLU A 107 6.54 -11.47 -0.07
C GLU A 107 7.77 -10.62 0.29
N GLN A 108 8.94 -11.24 0.37
CA GLN A 108 10.19 -10.54 0.68
C GLN A 108 10.55 -9.50 -0.39
N GLN A 109 10.28 -9.80 -1.67
CA GLN A 109 10.47 -8.84 -2.77
C GLN A 109 9.49 -7.67 -2.68
N LEU A 110 8.21 -7.92 -2.37
CA LEU A 110 7.20 -6.89 -2.17
C LEU A 110 7.55 -5.98 -0.98
N HIS A 111 8.07 -6.55 0.11
CA HIS A 111 8.54 -5.76 1.24
C HIS A 111 9.75 -4.89 0.90
N ALA A 112 10.75 -5.44 0.20
CA ALA A 112 11.91 -4.68 -0.24
C ALA A 112 11.52 -3.56 -1.22
N TYR A 113 10.57 -3.83 -2.12
CA TYR A 113 9.99 -2.84 -3.01
C TYR A 113 9.31 -1.70 -2.24
N ARG A 114 8.46 -2.02 -1.25
CA ARG A 114 7.77 -1.03 -0.40
C ARG A 114 8.76 -0.11 0.33
N ALA A 115 9.85 -0.66 0.86
CA ALA A 115 10.89 0.13 1.52
C ALA A 115 11.54 1.16 0.58
N VAL A 116 11.81 0.78 -0.67
CA VAL A 116 12.34 1.70 -1.70
C VAL A 116 11.33 2.79 -2.06
N VAL A 117 10.06 2.45 -2.22
CA VAL A 117 9.00 3.44 -2.54
C VAL A 117 8.82 4.45 -1.42
N VAL A 118 8.85 4.01 -0.15
CA VAL A 118 8.79 4.91 1.01
C VAL A 118 9.95 5.90 0.99
N GLU A 119 11.18 5.42 0.79
CA GLU A 119 12.35 6.29 0.78
C GLU A 119 12.37 7.23 -0.44
N LEU A 120 11.95 6.76 -1.62
CA LEU A 120 11.78 7.61 -2.81
C LEU A 120 10.79 8.75 -2.58
N ASN A 121 9.64 8.45 -1.97
CA ASN A 121 8.62 9.47 -1.71
C ASN A 121 9.04 10.43 -0.59
N ARG A 122 9.89 9.98 0.34
CA ARG A 122 10.50 10.83 1.35
C ARG A 122 11.50 11.83 0.74
N GLN A 123 12.32 11.38 -0.21
CA GLN A 123 13.35 12.21 -0.85
C GLN A 123 12.80 13.08 -2.00
N ASP A 124 11.81 12.58 -2.73
CA ASP A 124 11.19 13.26 -3.87
C ASP A 124 9.66 13.06 -3.86
N PRO A 125 8.91 13.83 -3.05
CA PRO A 125 7.46 13.73 -3.00
C PRO A 125 6.78 14.18 -4.29
N ALA A 126 7.39 15.10 -5.04
CA ALA A 126 6.85 15.61 -6.30
C ALA A 126 6.81 14.54 -7.40
N GLY A 127 7.80 13.63 -7.43
CA GLY A 127 7.84 12.51 -8.37
C GLY A 127 6.93 11.33 -8.03
N ALA A 128 6.25 11.34 -6.87
CA ALA A 128 5.43 10.20 -6.41
C ALA A 128 4.26 9.91 -7.36
N ALA A 129 3.62 10.94 -7.92
CA ALA A 129 2.50 10.77 -8.85
C ALA A 129 2.93 10.09 -10.15
N ARG A 130 4.09 10.49 -10.70
CA ARG A 130 4.69 9.87 -11.90
C ARG A 130 4.98 8.39 -11.65
N ARG A 131 5.64 8.08 -10.53
CA ARG A 131 6.00 6.69 -10.17
C ARG A 131 4.75 5.81 -10.00
N ARG A 132 3.70 6.31 -9.36
CA ARG A 132 2.41 5.59 -9.28
C ARG A 132 1.80 5.30 -10.65
N ALA A 133 1.82 6.25 -11.58
CA ALA A 133 1.30 6.02 -12.92
C ALA A 133 2.06 4.91 -13.67
N GLU A 134 3.40 4.88 -13.52
CA GLU A 134 4.25 3.82 -14.09
C GLU A 134 4.01 2.46 -13.41
N GLU A 135 3.81 2.44 -12.09
CA GLU A 135 3.50 1.24 -11.31
C GLU A 135 2.15 0.61 -11.69
N THR A 136 1.09 1.43 -11.79
CA THR A 136 -0.27 0.94 -12.05
C THR A 136 -0.33 0.08 -13.30
N SER A 137 0.32 0.50 -14.40
CA SER A 137 0.32 -0.26 -15.65
C SER A 137 0.99 -1.64 -15.51
N VAL A 138 2.03 -1.75 -14.68
CA VAL A 138 2.74 -3.02 -14.43
C VAL A 138 1.91 -3.93 -13.52
N MET A 139 1.34 -3.37 -12.45
CA MET A 139 0.53 -4.13 -11.50
C MET A 139 -0.78 -4.63 -12.10
N GLU A 140 -1.43 -3.86 -12.99
CA GLU A 140 -2.60 -4.32 -13.73
C GLU A 140 -2.29 -5.52 -14.63
N LYS A 141 -1.12 -5.53 -15.29
CA LYS A 141 -0.68 -6.67 -16.10
C LYS A 141 -0.39 -7.89 -15.23
N LEU A 142 0.23 -7.67 -14.07
CA LEU A 142 0.48 -8.74 -13.09
C LEU A 142 -0.84 -9.34 -12.59
N GLN A 143 -1.81 -8.49 -12.21
CA GLN A 143 -3.13 -8.93 -11.77
C GLN A 143 -3.84 -9.74 -12.86
N LYS A 144 -3.85 -9.27 -14.11
CA LYS A 144 -4.45 -10.02 -15.23
C LYS A 144 -3.79 -11.37 -15.48
N GLY A 145 -2.45 -11.44 -15.39
CA GLY A 145 -1.72 -12.70 -15.53
C GLY A 145 -2.05 -13.69 -14.40
N LEU A 146 -2.19 -13.18 -13.17
CA LEU A 146 -2.61 -13.96 -12.01
C LEU A 146 -4.06 -14.47 -12.18
N GLU A 147 -5.00 -13.58 -12.53
CA GLU A 147 -6.41 -13.92 -12.77
C GLU A 147 -6.58 -14.96 -13.87
N ALA A 148 -5.78 -14.92 -14.93
CA ALA A 148 -5.81 -15.91 -16.00
C ALA A 148 -5.37 -17.31 -15.54
N GLN A 149 -4.51 -17.39 -14.53
CA GLN A 149 -4.01 -18.65 -13.99
C GLN A 149 -4.93 -19.28 -12.94
N PHE A 150 -5.58 -18.45 -12.10
CA PHE A 150 -6.51 -18.91 -11.07
C PHE A 150 -7.97 -18.94 -11.52
N SER A 151 -8.29 -18.42 -12.71
CA SER A 151 -9.59 -18.62 -13.33
C SER A 151 -9.69 -20.06 -13.83
N PRO A 152 -10.62 -20.88 -13.33
CA PRO A 152 -10.94 -22.11 -14.02
C PRO A 152 -11.51 -21.70 -15.38
N ALA A 153 -10.82 -22.00 -16.47
CA ALA A 153 -11.45 -22.00 -17.77
C ALA A 153 -12.64 -22.96 -17.65
N SER A 154 -13.86 -22.43 -17.53
CA SER A 154 -15.07 -23.22 -17.66
C SER A 154 -14.97 -23.96 -18.99
N PRO A 155 -14.89 -25.29 -19.02
CA PRO A 155 -15.09 -26.00 -20.25
C PRO A 155 -16.58 -25.84 -20.55
N VAL A 156 -16.92 -24.87 -21.39
CA VAL A 156 -18.19 -24.93 -22.11
C VAL A 156 -18.05 -26.16 -23.02
N ALA A 157 -18.66 -27.24 -22.54
CA ALA A 157 -18.77 -28.50 -23.24
C ALA A 157 -19.39 -28.28 -24.62
N ARG A 158 -18.91 -29.07 -25.57
CA ARG A 158 -19.48 -29.25 -26.93
C ARG A 158 -20.97 -29.53 -26.89
#